data_AF-A0A538MZT8-F1
#
_entry.id   AF-A0A538MZT8-F1
#
_cell.length_a   1.000
_cell.length_b   1.000
_cell.length_c   1.000
_cell.angle_alpha   90.00
_cell.angle_beta   90.00
_cell.angle_gamma   90.00
#
_symmetry.space_group_name_H-M   'P 1'
#
loop_
_entity.id
_entity.type
_entity.pdbx_description
1 polymer ?
#
loop_
_entity_poly.entity_id
_entity_poly.type
_entity_poly.pdbx_seq_one_letter_code
_entity_poly.pdbx_strand_id
1 'polypeptide(L)'
;MTTVELDSLWANQEFQQLLEAAEQSGSIRHAELTEVLEPLELGLLETDAVYRELDQRGIEVLEEAKEAKEAAPPPPPPPLPAQESTTDALQLFLREAGRHPLLNAAQEVELAKRIERGDMGAKQTMIQSNLRLVVSIAKNYRNQGLPFLDLIQEGTLGLIRAVEKFDWRRGYKFSTYATWWIRQAVARALADKARTIRMPVHIVERMQKLNRAERTLWTQLGREPTLEEIAEEANLPVAQAHEVKAAARASTSLDQPVGEQEDAVFGDFVANDDPLPEEAVEGSLRSEALAQALAALSDRERHVIILRYGLADAEPKTLEEIGRRLGLTRERVRQIETEALKRLAKLREMESVTL
;
A
#
# COMPACT_ATOMS: atom_id res chain seq x y z
N MET A 1 -7.39 -16.93 0.03
CA MET A 1 -6.33 -17.80 -0.50
C MET A 1 -5.13 -17.82 0.45
N THR A 2 -5.36 -18.08 1.74
CA THR A 2 -4.34 -18.09 2.81
C THR A 2 -4.18 -19.47 3.46
N THR A 3 -4.98 -20.46 3.03
CA THR A 3 -5.00 -21.80 3.63
C THR A 3 -3.85 -22.68 3.14
N VAL A 4 -3.33 -22.44 1.92
CA VAL A 4 -2.34 -23.31 1.26
C VAL A 4 -0.95 -23.21 1.92
N GLU A 5 -0.55 -22.05 2.45
CA GLU A 5 0.73 -21.85 3.15
C GLU A 5 0.65 -22.22 4.65
N LEU A 6 -0.54 -22.18 5.25
CA LEU A 6 -0.76 -22.71 6.61
C LEU A 6 -0.74 -24.24 6.61
N ASP A 7 -1.37 -24.89 5.63
CA ASP A 7 -1.35 -26.35 5.52
C ASP A 7 0.07 -26.89 5.25
N SER A 8 0.93 -26.16 4.52
CA SER A 8 2.33 -26.55 4.32
C SER A 8 3.19 -26.35 5.58
N LEU A 9 2.93 -25.29 6.35
CA LEU A 9 3.48 -25.08 7.70
C LEU A 9 3.11 -26.23 8.64
N TRP A 10 1.83 -26.61 8.68
CA TRP A 10 1.34 -27.72 9.50
C TRP A 10 1.73 -29.09 8.95
N ALA A 11 2.13 -29.20 7.68
CA ALA A 11 2.67 -30.43 7.10
C ALA A 11 4.19 -30.58 7.29
N ASN A 12 4.88 -29.53 7.75
CA ASN A 12 6.32 -29.58 8.00
C ASN A 12 6.61 -30.48 9.22
N GLN A 13 7.39 -31.55 8.99
CA GLN A 13 7.75 -32.51 10.02
C GLN A 13 8.56 -31.89 11.17
N GLU A 14 9.41 -30.90 10.90
CA GLU A 14 10.22 -30.25 11.94
C GLU A 14 9.34 -29.37 12.83
N PHE A 15 8.36 -28.66 12.25
CA PHE A 15 7.42 -27.84 13.01
C PHE A 15 6.42 -28.69 13.80
N GLN A 16 5.93 -29.80 13.24
CA GLN A 16 5.08 -30.76 13.94
C GLN A 16 5.83 -31.42 15.12
N GLN A 17 7.08 -31.82 14.94
CA GLN A 17 7.91 -32.39 16.01
C GLN A 17 8.18 -31.36 17.12
N LEU A 18 8.45 -30.11 16.74
CA LEU A 18 8.65 -29.01 17.68
C LEU A 18 7.37 -28.71 18.47
N LEU A 19 6.19 -28.76 17.83
CA LEU A 19 4.89 -28.62 18.48
C LEU A 19 4.55 -29.80 19.41
N GLU A 20 4.75 -31.05 18.99
CA GLU A 20 4.54 -32.22 19.85
C GLU A 20 5.46 -32.21 21.08
N ALA A 21 6.73 -31.82 20.90
CA ALA A 21 7.67 -31.64 21.99
C ALA A 21 7.23 -30.51 22.93
N ALA A 22 6.72 -29.41 22.38
CA ALA A 22 6.26 -28.26 23.13
C ALA A 22 4.91 -28.47 23.84
N GLU A 23 4.03 -29.33 23.32
CA GLU A 23 2.80 -29.77 23.99
C GLU A 23 3.10 -30.67 25.19
N GLN A 24 4.17 -31.48 25.13
CA GLN A 24 4.62 -32.32 26.24
C GLN A 24 5.32 -31.54 27.35
N SER A 25 6.10 -30.51 26.99
CA SER A 25 6.83 -29.66 27.94
C SER A 25 6.04 -28.43 28.41
N GLY A 26 4.93 -28.09 27.74
CA GLY A 26 4.15 -26.87 27.94
C GLY A 26 4.91 -25.59 27.54
N SER A 27 6.11 -25.69 26.97
CA SER A 27 6.96 -24.55 26.64
C SER A 27 7.94 -24.84 25.51
N ILE A 28 8.26 -23.81 24.72
CA ILE A 28 9.10 -23.87 23.52
C ILE A 28 10.13 -22.76 23.56
N ARG A 29 11.39 -22.98 23.19
CA ARG A 29 12.36 -21.87 23.26
C ARG A 29 12.16 -20.91 22.09
N HIS A 30 12.31 -19.61 22.32
CA HIS A 30 12.21 -18.61 21.26
C HIS A 30 13.27 -18.84 20.19
N ALA A 31 14.49 -19.24 20.57
CA ALA A 31 15.54 -19.57 19.62
C ALA A 31 15.15 -20.77 18.73
N GLU A 32 14.60 -21.84 19.31
CA GLU A 32 14.17 -23.03 18.57
C GLU A 32 12.96 -22.73 17.67
N LEU A 33 12.00 -21.93 18.16
CA LEU A 33 10.87 -21.46 17.37
C LEU A 33 11.33 -20.54 16.24
N THR A 34 12.27 -19.61 16.49
CA THR A 34 12.84 -18.76 15.45
C THR A 34 13.67 -19.56 14.46
N GLU A 35 14.47 -20.54 14.88
CA GLU A 35 15.25 -21.40 13.99
C GLU A 35 14.38 -22.23 13.04
N VAL A 36 13.16 -22.60 13.45
CA VAL A 36 12.22 -23.31 12.56
C VAL A 36 11.40 -22.33 11.71
N LEU A 37 11.05 -21.16 12.23
CA LEU A 37 10.25 -20.16 11.49
C LEU A 37 11.08 -19.27 10.55
N GLU A 38 12.37 -19.08 10.82
CA GLU A 38 13.30 -18.24 10.05
C GLU A 38 13.61 -18.82 8.66
N PRO A 39 13.83 -20.15 8.49
CA PRO A 39 13.90 -20.79 7.18
C PRO A 39 12.58 -20.76 6.41
N LEU A 40 11.44 -20.64 7.11
CA LEU A 40 10.10 -20.64 6.52
C LEU A 40 9.66 -19.24 6.02
N GLU A 41 10.46 -18.20 6.29
CA GLU A 41 10.28 -16.80 5.83
C GLU A 41 8.83 -16.28 5.81
N LEU A 42 8.05 -16.64 6.83
CA LEU A 42 6.61 -16.41 6.91
C LEU A 42 6.22 -14.93 6.78
N GLY A 43 5.08 -14.68 6.11
CA GLY A 43 4.46 -13.36 6.04
C GLY A 43 3.82 -12.95 7.37
N LEU A 44 3.54 -11.64 7.51
CA LEU A 44 3.02 -11.04 8.76
C LEU A 44 1.72 -11.70 9.29
N LEU A 45 0.84 -12.18 8.41
CA LEU A 45 -0.41 -12.84 8.78
C LEU A 45 -0.22 -14.32 9.15
N GLU A 46 0.75 -15.00 8.54
CA GLU A 46 1.09 -16.40 8.84
C GLU A 46 1.82 -16.50 10.17
N THR A 47 2.75 -15.58 10.43
CA THR A 47 3.42 -15.48 11.73
C THR A 47 2.40 -15.22 12.85
N ASP A 48 1.45 -14.31 12.63
CA ASP A 48 0.37 -14.02 13.59
C ASP A 48 -0.56 -15.24 13.80
N ALA A 49 -0.83 -16.02 12.75
CA ALA A 49 -1.60 -17.27 12.88
C ALA A 49 -0.86 -18.34 13.70
N VAL A 50 0.45 -18.51 13.50
CA VAL A 50 1.29 -19.45 14.26
C VAL A 50 1.32 -19.07 15.75
N TYR A 51 1.56 -17.80 16.09
CA TYR A 51 1.57 -17.36 17.48
C TYR A 51 0.18 -17.46 18.15
N ARG A 52 -0.91 -17.21 17.42
CA ARG A 52 -2.27 -17.43 17.95
C ARG A 52 -2.59 -18.89 18.22
N GLU A 53 -2.08 -19.81 17.40
CA GLU A 53 -2.24 -21.25 17.60
C GLU A 53 -1.41 -21.76 18.79
N LEU A 54 -0.18 -21.28 18.96
CA LEU A 54 0.64 -21.56 20.14
C LEU A 54 -0.05 -21.06 21.43
N ASP A 55 -0.64 -19.86 21.41
CA ASP A 55 -1.42 -19.31 22.53
C ASP A 55 -2.70 -20.12 22.80
N GLN A 56 -3.42 -20.61 21.76
CA GLN A 56 -4.62 -21.43 21.91
C GLN A 56 -4.34 -22.81 22.51
N ARG A 57 -3.17 -23.37 22.20
CA ARG A 57 -2.72 -24.67 22.73
C ARG A 57 -2.02 -24.56 24.08
N GLY A 58 -1.84 -23.35 24.60
CA GLY A 58 -1.24 -23.11 25.92
C GLY A 58 0.26 -23.38 25.98
N ILE A 59 0.97 -23.20 24.88
CA ILE A 59 2.41 -23.46 24.76
C ILE A 59 3.20 -22.16 25.02
N GLU A 60 4.05 -22.15 26.04
CA GLU A 60 4.80 -20.96 26.47
C GLU A 60 6.13 -20.77 25.72
N VAL A 61 6.33 -19.64 25.03
CA VAL A 61 7.60 -19.36 24.30
C VAL A 61 8.65 -18.75 25.24
N LEU A 62 9.67 -19.51 25.66
CA LEU A 62 10.71 -19.11 26.61
C LEU A 62 11.97 -18.59 25.90
N GLU A 63 12.49 -17.40 26.25
CA GLU A 63 13.83 -16.99 25.81
C GLU A 63 14.92 -17.58 26.72
N GLU A 64 16.02 -18.07 26.12
CA GLU A 64 17.21 -18.38 26.91
C GLU A 64 17.75 -17.11 27.57
N ALA A 65 17.85 -17.15 28.90
CA ALA A 65 18.65 -16.18 29.63
C ALA A 65 20.11 -16.39 29.25
N LYS A 66 20.63 -15.59 28.30
CA LYS A 66 22.08 -15.45 28.12
C LYS A 66 22.65 -15.04 29.48
N GLU A 67 23.48 -15.93 30.03
CA GLU A 67 24.25 -15.69 31.24
C GLU A 67 24.94 -14.33 31.16
N ALA A 68 24.84 -13.60 32.25
CA ALA A 68 25.41 -12.27 32.44
C ALA A 68 26.94 -12.31 32.26
N LYS A 69 27.40 -12.02 31.04
CA LYS A 69 28.66 -11.30 30.87
C LYS A 69 28.33 -9.82 30.87
N GLU A 70 28.81 -9.17 31.93
CA GLU A 70 28.95 -7.73 32.13
C GLU A 70 29.06 -6.98 30.79
N ALA A 71 27.93 -6.47 30.30
CA ALA A 71 27.90 -5.63 29.12
C ALA A 71 28.43 -4.26 29.53
N ALA A 72 29.66 -3.95 29.12
CA ALA A 72 30.18 -2.59 29.12
C ALA A 72 29.15 -1.63 28.49
N PRO A 73 29.08 -0.37 28.95
CA PRO A 73 28.19 0.62 28.35
C PRO A 73 28.42 0.70 26.83
N PRO A 74 27.38 0.88 26.01
CA PRO A 74 27.53 0.92 24.57
C PRO A 74 28.56 1.99 24.18
N PRO A 75 29.47 1.70 23.23
CA PRO A 75 30.48 2.67 22.82
C PRO A 75 29.80 3.94 22.30
N PRO A 76 30.41 5.13 22.53
CA PRO A 76 29.88 6.37 22.00
C PRO A 76 29.81 6.29 20.46
N PRO A 77 28.75 6.84 19.83
CA PRO A 77 28.58 6.76 18.40
C PRO A 77 29.77 7.46 17.69
N PRO A 78 30.28 6.91 16.56
CA PRO A 78 31.25 7.62 15.74
C PRO A 78 30.64 8.94 15.25
N PRO A 79 31.45 10.00 15.05
CA PRO A 79 30.96 11.26 14.53
C PRO A 79 30.34 11.05 13.15
N LEU A 80 29.07 11.45 13.03
CA LEU A 80 28.32 11.37 11.79
C LEU A 80 28.95 12.29 10.74
N PRO A 81 29.10 11.87 9.47
CA PRO A 81 29.43 12.79 8.40
C PRO A 81 28.28 13.79 8.25
N ALA A 82 28.65 15.05 8.06
CA ALA A 82 27.72 16.15 7.90
C ALA A 82 27.03 16.07 6.54
N GLN A 83 25.70 15.97 6.54
CA GLN A 83 24.83 16.72 5.64
C GLN A 83 23.34 16.54 6.02
N GLU A 84 22.59 17.63 5.78
CA GLU A 84 21.14 17.75 5.61
C GLU A 84 20.27 18.33 6.74
N SER A 85 19.39 19.20 6.27
CA SER A 85 18.72 20.33 6.89
C SER A 85 17.35 19.98 7.47
N THR A 86 17.33 19.25 8.59
CA THR A 86 16.18 19.13 9.50
C THR A 86 16.61 19.10 10.98
N THR A 87 17.77 19.69 11.27
CA THR A 87 18.59 19.36 12.44
C THR A 87 17.96 19.74 13.77
N ASP A 88 17.13 20.78 13.84
CA ASP A 88 16.62 21.25 15.14
C ASP A 88 15.54 20.33 15.73
N ALA A 89 14.56 19.89 14.93
CA ALA A 89 13.45 19.07 15.41
C ALA A 89 13.89 17.66 15.85
N LEU A 90 14.75 17.01 15.07
CA LEU A 90 15.26 15.68 15.42
C LEU A 90 16.21 15.74 16.63
N GLN A 91 17.08 16.75 16.71
CA GLN A 91 17.97 16.91 17.86
C GLN A 91 17.18 17.23 19.14
N LEU A 92 16.15 18.08 19.05
CA LEU A 92 15.27 18.39 20.17
C LEU A 92 14.56 17.12 20.66
N PHE A 93 14.00 16.32 19.75
CA PHE A 93 13.34 15.06 20.08
C PHE A 93 14.29 14.07 20.75
N LEU A 94 15.49 13.86 20.19
CA LEU A 94 16.47 12.92 20.77
C LEU A 94 16.96 13.38 22.14
N ARG A 95 17.11 14.68 22.35
CA ARG A 95 17.44 15.26 23.66
C ARG A 95 16.33 14.99 24.66
N GLU A 96 15.07 15.16 24.26
CA GLU A 96 13.90 14.89 25.11
C GLU A 96 13.77 13.40 25.45
N ALA A 97 13.90 12.52 24.45
CA ALA A 97 13.91 11.07 24.66
C ALA A 97 15.05 10.59 25.57
N GLY A 98 16.16 11.33 25.62
CA GLY A 98 17.30 11.07 26.50
C GLY A 98 17.15 11.60 27.94
N ARG A 99 16.15 12.45 28.23
CA ARG A 99 15.95 13.01 29.59
C ARG A 99 15.43 11.99 30.59
N HIS A 100 14.70 10.98 30.11
CA HIS A 100 14.08 9.98 30.97
C HIS A 100 15.05 8.81 31.22
N PRO A 101 15.25 8.40 32.49
CA PRO A 101 16.12 7.28 32.81
C PRO A 101 15.55 5.98 32.28
N LEU A 102 16.44 5.04 31.98
CA LEU A 102 16.07 3.67 31.62
C LEU A 102 15.45 2.97 32.84
N LEU A 103 14.42 2.17 32.58
CA LEU A 103 13.75 1.38 33.60
C LEU A 103 14.47 0.04 33.80
N ASN A 104 14.46 -0.45 35.03
CA ASN A 104 14.79 -1.84 35.32
C ASN A 104 13.53 -2.73 35.30
N ALA A 105 13.70 -4.05 35.25
CA ALA A 105 12.59 -4.99 35.17
C ALA A 105 11.59 -4.86 36.35
N ALA A 106 12.07 -4.56 37.56
CA ALA A 106 11.18 -4.36 38.71
C ALA A 106 10.31 -3.10 38.57
N GLN A 107 10.88 -2.01 38.04
CA GLN A 107 10.18 -0.76 37.75
C GLN A 107 9.16 -0.93 36.62
N GLU A 108 9.49 -1.71 35.58
CA GLU A 108 8.54 -2.05 34.51
C GLU A 108 7.30 -2.75 35.07
N VAL A 109 7.50 -3.73 35.95
CA VAL A 109 6.39 -4.46 36.61
C VAL A 109 5.58 -3.55 37.52
N GLU A 110 6.23 -2.66 38.28
CA GLU A 110 5.53 -1.70 39.14
C GLU A 110 4.66 -0.73 38.32
N LEU A 111 5.21 -0.19 37.23
CA LEU A 111 4.49 0.69 36.32
C LEU A 111 3.34 -0.05 35.63
N ALA A 112 3.55 -1.29 35.15
CA ALA A 112 2.50 -2.10 34.54
C ALA A 112 1.31 -2.33 35.50
N LYS A 113 1.58 -2.66 36.79
CA LYS A 113 0.53 -2.79 37.82
C LYS A 113 -0.23 -1.49 38.09
N ARG A 114 0.40 -0.33 37.91
CA ARG A 114 -0.26 0.98 38.04
C ARG A 114 -1.10 1.29 36.81
N ILE A 115 -0.60 0.95 35.62
CA ILE A 115 -1.30 1.11 34.35
C ILE A 115 -2.59 0.27 34.31
N GLU A 116 -2.56 -0.98 34.81
CA GLU A 116 -3.76 -1.82 34.96
C GLU A 116 -4.85 -1.16 35.84
N ARG A 117 -4.45 -0.31 36.78
CA ARG A 117 -5.35 0.47 37.65
C ARG A 117 -5.79 1.80 37.03
N GLY A 118 -5.43 2.08 35.78
CA GLY A 118 -5.79 3.29 35.06
C GLY A 118 -4.88 4.50 35.33
N ASP A 119 -3.69 4.30 35.88
CA ASP A 119 -2.73 5.39 36.12
C ASP A 119 -2.08 5.88 34.82
N MET A 120 -2.61 7.00 34.31
CA MET A 120 -2.08 7.65 33.09
C MET A 120 -0.66 8.19 33.26
N GLY A 121 -0.25 8.59 34.47
CA GLY A 121 1.10 9.06 34.74
C GLY A 121 2.13 7.92 34.66
N ALA A 122 1.77 6.74 35.15
CA ALA A 122 2.58 5.53 35.00
C ALA A 122 2.71 5.13 33.51
N LYS A 123 1.62 5.20 32.74
CA LYS A 123 1.62 4.95 31.30
C LYS A 123 2.59 5.89 30.57
N GLN A 124 2.49 7.20 30.84
CA GLN A 124 3.36 8.19 30.21
C GLN A 124 4.83 7.96 30.55
N THR A 125 5.13 7.64 31.81
CA THR A 125 6.50 7.35 32.26
C THR A 125 7.06 6.11 31.55
N MET A 126 6.27 5.04 31.45
CA MET A 126 6.66 3.81 30.76
C MET A 126 6.92 4.04 29.27
N ILE A 127 6.12 4.88 28.60
CA ILE A 127 6.35 5.27 27.20
C ILE A 127 7.65 6.08 27.07
N GLN A 128 7.81 7.14 27.86
CA GLN A 128 8.93 8.09 27.77
C GLN A 128 10.29 7.41 28.01
N SER A 129 10.38 6.52 29.01
CA SER A 129 11.61 5.77 29.28
C SER A 129 12.00 4.77 28.18
N ASN A 130 11.05 4.37 27.33
CA ASN A 130 11.26 3.41 26.25
C ASN A 130 11.35 4.04 24.85
N LEU A 131 11.30 5.37 24.71
CA LEU A 131 11.42 6.04 23.40
C LEU A 131 12.75 5.72 22.69
N ARG A 132 13.83 5.49 23.43
CA ARG A 132 15.13 5.11 22.87
C ARG A 132 15.09 3.77 22.13
N LEU A 133 14.26 2.83 22.60
CA LEU A 133 14.04 1.55 21.92
C LEU A 133 13.41 1.79 20.55
N VAL A 134 12.37 2.64 20.47
CA VAL A 134 11.71 3.00 19.21
C VAL A 134 12.70 3.57 18.20
N VAL A 135 13.55 4.51 18.63
CA VAL A 135 14.58 5.12 17.78
C VAL A 135 15.55 4.07 17.25
N SER A 136 15.97 3.12 18.08
CA SER A 136 16.89 2.05 17.67
C SER A 136 16.27 1.10 16.62
N ILE A 137 14.99 0.78 16.76
CA ILE A 137 14.25 -0.08 15.81
C ILE A 137 14.01 0.67 14.50
N ALA A 138 13.50 1.91 14.57
CA ALA A 138 13.21 2.74 13.40
C ALA A 138 14.46 3.03 12.55
N LYS A 139 15.66 3.01 13.15
CA LYS A 139 16.92 3.23 12.44
C LYS A 139 17.15 2.22 11.30
N ASN A 140 16.66 0.99 11.46
CA ASN A 140 16.79 -0.06 10.44
C ASN A 140 15.89 0.16 9.21
N TYR A 141 14.89 1.04 9.31
CA TYR A 141 13.92 1.35 8.25
C TYR A 141 14.21 2.68 7.54
N ARG A 142 15.36 3.30 7.82
CA ARG A 142 15.77 4.55 7.17
C ARG A 142 15.92 4.38 5.65
N ASN A 143 15.72 5.47 4.93
CA ASN A 143 15.92 5.58 3.48
C ASN A 143 14.99 4.68 2.64
N GLN A 144 13.85 4.26 3.18
CA GLN A 144 12.86 3.44 2.47
C GLN A 144 11.65 4.23 1.94
N GLY A 145 11.72 5.56 1.96
CA GLY A 145 10.68 6.46 1.39
C GLY A 145 9.90 7.29 2.42
N LEU A 146 10.09 7.07 3.73
CA LEU A 146 9.53 7.92 4.78
C LEU A 146 10.62 8.68 5.54
N PRO A 147 10.37 9.96 5.93
CA PRO A 147 11.24 10.70 6.82
C PRO A 147 11.49 9.97 8.14
N PHE A 148 12.69 10.13 8.70
CA PHE A 148 13.06 9.39 9.91
C PHE A 148 12.23 9.75 11.14
N LEU A 149 11.83 11.03 11.28
CA LEU A 149 10.93 11.46 12.34
C LEU A 149 9.58 10.76 12.24
N ASP A 150 9.03 10.63 11.04
CA ASP A 150 7.74 9.97 10.83
C ASP A 150 7.81 8.49 11.20
N LEU A 151 8.89 7.79 10.83
CA LEU A 151 9.14 6.40 11.26
C LEU A 151 9.17 6.28 12.79
N ILE A 152 9.80 7.23 13.49
CA ILE A 152 9.82 7.24 14.96
C ILE A 152 8.41 7.45 15.52
N GLN A 153 7.61 8.36 14.94
CA GLN A 153 6.25 8.61 15.43
C GLN A 153 5.35 7.39 15.26
N GLU A 154 5.42 6.72 14.11
CA GLU A 154 4.69 5.47 13.85
C GLU A 154 5.12 4.35 14.81
N GLY A 155 6.42 4.22 15.04
CA GLY A 155 6.95 3.31 16.05
C GLY A 155 6.51 3.66 17.48
N THR A 156 6.34 4.94 17.78
CA THR A 156 5.85 5.42 19.09
C THR A 156 4.37 5.06 19.27
N LEU A 157 3.55 5.12 18.22
CA LEU A 157 2.17 4.60 18.24
C LEU A 157 2.15 3.08 18.50
N GLY A 158 3.08 2.33 17.91
CA GLY A 158 3.29 0.92 18.21
C GLY A 158 3.66 0.67 19.69
N LEU A 159 4.59 1.45 20.23
CA LEU A 159 4.99 1.39 21.63
C LEU A 159 3.82 1.67 22.58
N ILE A 160 2.99 2.68 22.30
CA ILE A 160 1.81 2.99 23.12
C ILE A 160 0.88 1.78 23.21
N ARG A 161 0.62 1.10 22.08
CA ARG A 161 -0.18 -0.13 22.06
C ARG A 161 0.48 -1.27 22.84
N ALA A 162 1.81 -1.39 22.77
CA ALA A 162 2.53 -2.35 23.58
C ALA A 162 2.35 -2.09 25.08
N VAL A 163 2.46 -0.83 25.52
CA VAL A 163 2.26 -0.45 26.93
C VAL A 163 0.84 -0.75 27.39
N GLU A 164 -0.17 -0.54 26.54
CA GLU A 164 -1.58 -0.82 26.88
C GLU A 164 -1.87 -2.32 27.03
N LYS A 165 -1.17 -3.17 26.30
CA LYS A 165 -1.44 -4.62 26.22
C LYS A 165 -0.42 -5.48 26.97
N PHE A 166 0.59 -4.88 27.59
CA PHE A 166 1.65 -5.60 28.25
C PHE A 166 1.14 -6.28 29.53
N ASP A 167 1.28 -7.61 29.59
CA ASP A 167 0.98 -8.40 30.78
C ASP A 167 2.27 -8.80 31.50
N TRP A 168 2.47 -8.21 32.68
CA TRP A 168 3.64 -8.46 33.52
C TRP A 168 3.63 -9.85 34.17
N ARG A 169 2.47 -10.53 34.23
CA ARG A 169 2.34 -11.87 34.85
C ARG A 169 3.08 -12.94 34.06
N ARG A 170 3.24 -12.73 32.76
CA ARG A 170 3.96 -13.64 31.85
C ARG A 170 5.48 -13.64 32.09
N GLY A 171 6.03 -12.73 32.90
CA GLY A 171 7.44 -12.77 33.33
C GLY A 171 8.47 -12.32 32.28
N TYR A 172 8.05 -11.92 31.08
CA TYR A 172 8.93 -11.41 30.03
C TYR A 172 9.30 -9.94 30.23
N LYS A 173 10.47 -9.54 29.71
CA LYS A 173 10.87 -8.13 29.66
C LYS A 173 9.96 -7.33 28.74
N PHE A 174 9.65 -6.10 29.12
CA PHE A 174 8.81 -5.23 28.29
C PHE A 174 9.43 -4.98 26.91
N SER A 175 10.76 -4.84 26.83
CA SER A 175 11.47 -4.61 25.58
C SER A 175 11.22 -5.69 24.52
N THR A 176 11.15 -6.96 24.94
CA THR A 176 10.90 -8.10 24.04
C THR A 176 9.52 -7.99 23.43
N TYR A 177 8.51 -7.71 24.24
CA TYR A 177 7.13 -7.51 23.79
C TYR A 177 6.97 -6.26 22.91
N ALA A 178 7.52 -5.14 23.34
CA ALA A 178 7.40 -3.85 22.66
C ALA A 178 8.03 -3.85 21.27
N THR A 179 9.15 -4.58 21.09
CA THR A 179 9.85 -4.66 19.81
C THR A 179 8.93 -5.13 18.68
N TRP A 180 8.05 -6.09 18.94
CA TRP A 180 7.07 -6.60 17.96
C TRP A 180 6.08 -5.52 17.51
N TRP A 181 5.44 -4.85 18.46
CA TRP A 181 4.47 -3.78 18.17
C TRP A 181 5.10 -2.59 17.46
N ILE A 182 6.33 -2.22 17.85
CA ILE A 182 7.06 -1.12 17.21
C ILE A 182 7.39 -1.52 15.76
N ARG A 183 7.98 -2.71 15.55
CA ARG A 183 8.33 -3.20 14.21
C ARG A 183 7.12 -3.27 13.30
N GLN A 184 6.02 -3.83 13.79
CA GLN A 184 4.77 -3.94 13.04
C GLN A 184 4.21 -2.56 12.66
N ALA A 185 4.21 -1.60 13.58
CA ALA A 185 3.71 -0.25 13.32
C ALA A 185 4.56 0.47 12.27
N VAL A 186 5.90 0.41 12.40
CA VAL A 186 6.82 1.01 11.43
C VAL A 186 6.69 0.37 10.05
N ALA A 187 6.68 -0.96 9.96
CA ALA A 187 6.56 -1.68 8.70
C ALA A 187 5.22 -1.39 8.01
N ARG A 188 4.12 -1.35 8.77
CA ARG A 188 2.80 -1.00 8.24
C ARG A 188 2.74 0.43 7.73
N ALA A 189 3.29 1.39 8.50
CA ALA A 189 3.33 2.77 8.07
C ALA A 189 4.14 2.94 6.78
N LEU A 190 5.25 2.21 6.65
CA LEU A 190 6.03 2.19 5.42
C LEU A 190 5.21 1.67 4.24
N ALA A 191 4.49 0.56 4.41
CA ALA A 191 3.64 0.02 3.35
C ALA A 191 2.51 0.98 2.95
N ASP A 192 1.92 1.67 3.92
CA ASP A 192 0.75 2.53 3.71
C ASP A 192 1.10 3.95 3.22
N LYS A 193 2.25 4.50 3.62
CA LYS A 193 2.59 5.94 3.49
C LYS A 193 3.88 6.24 2.72
N ALA A 194 4.76 5.27 2.46
CA ALA A 194 6.07 5.54 1.85
C ALA A 194 6.02 5.90 0.36
N ARG A 195 4.85 5.80 -0.28
CA ARG A 195 4.68 6.04 -1.70
C ARG A 195 3.58 7.07 -1.93
N THR A 196 3.77 7.91 -2.95
CA THR A 196 2.78 8.90 -3.39
C THR A 196 1.45 8.26 -3.77
N ILE A 197 1.51 7.15 -4.52
CA ILE A 197 0.35 6.32 -4.82
C ILE A 197 0.34 5.17 -3.82
N ARG A 198 -0.68 5.16 -2.96
CA ARG A 198 -0.87 4.13 -1.95
C ARG A 198 -1.05 2.75 -2.61
N MET A 199 -0.25 1.79 -2.17
CA MET A 199 -0.42 0.38 -2.54
C MET A 199 -1.04 -0.42 -1.39
N PRO A 200 -1.87 -1.44 -1.68
CA PRO A 200 -2.32 -2.36 -0.64
C PRO A 200 -1.15 -3.12 0.01
N VAL A 201 -1.25 -3.41 1.31
CA VAL A 201 -0.18 -4.05 2.10
C VAL A 201 0.27 -5.39 1.50
N HIS A 202 -0.65 -6.24 1.07
CA HIS A 202 -0.33 -7.55 0.48
C HIS A 202 0.47 -7.44 -0.84
N ILE A 203 0.30 -6.35 -1.61
CA ILE A 203 1.10 -6.10 -2.82
C ILE A 203 2.53 -5.70 -2.42
N VAL A 204 2.68 -4.86 -1.38
CA VAL A 204 3.99 -4.47 -0.84
C VAL A 204 4.73 -5.68 -0.27
N GLU A 205 4.04 -6.57 0.44
CA GLU A 205 4.62 -7.82 0.97
C GLU A 205 5.10 -8.74 -0.15
N ARG A 206 4.29 -8.97 -1.20
CA ARG A 206 4.70 -9.74 -2.37
C ARG A 206 5.90 -9.13 -3.08
N MET A 207 5.93 -7.80 -3.22
CA MET A 207 7.07 -7.08 -3.79
C MET A 207 8.34 -7.28 -2.94
N GLN A 208 8.24 -7.26 -1.61
CA GLN A 208 9.37 -7.56 -0.72
C GLN A 208 9.83 -9.02 -0.82
N LYS A 209 8.92 -9.98 -1.01
CA LYS A 209 9.26 -11.40 -1.29
C LYS A 209 10.03 -11.49 -2.62
N LEU A 210 9.53 -10.87 -3.70
CA LEU A 210 10.21 -10.84 -5.00
C LEU A 210 11.60 -10.18 -4.92
N ASN A 211 11.73 -9.04 -4.26
CA ASN A 211 13.03 -8.36 -4.10
C ASN A 211 14.04 -9.18 -3.28
N ARG A 212 13.56 -10.01 -2.34
CA ARG A 212 14.41 -10.94 -1.58
C ARG A 212 14.89 -12.07 -2.47
N ALA A 213 13.97 -12.75 -3.16
CA ALA A 213 14.27 -13.81 -4.12
C ALA A 213 15.26 -13.33 -5.20
N GLU A 214 15.05 -12.14 -5.74
CA GLU A 214 15.95 -11.52 -6.71
C GLU A 214 17.38 -11.36 -6.17
N ARG A 215 17.56 -10.89 -4.94
CA ARG A 215 18.89 -10.74 -4.31
C ARG A 215 19.57 -12.08 -4.05
N THR A 216 18.80 -13.08 -3.62
CA THR A 216 19.29 -14.44 -3.40
C THR A 216 19.77 -15.06 -4.72
N LEU A 217 18.94 -15.01 -5.75
CA LEU A 217 19.26 -15.52 -7.08
C LEU A 217 20.43 -14.78 -7.73
N TRP A 218 20.53 -13.46 -7.54
CA TRP A 218 21.67 -12.69 -8.02
C TRP A 218 23.00 -13.22 -7.46
N THR A 219 23.00 -13.57 -6.18
CA THR A 219 24.17 -14.11 -5.49
C THR A 219 24.51 -15.52 -5.97
N GLN A 220 23.51 -16.35 -6.26
CA GLN A 220 23.69 -17.74 -6.68
C GLN A 220 24.05 -17.88 -8.17
N LEU A 221 23.36 -17.15 -9.04
CA LEU A 221 23.47 -17.28 -10.50
C LEU A 221 24.61 -16.44 -11.09
N GLY A 222 25.05 -15.38 -10.40
CA GLY A 222 26.06 -14.45 -10.91
C GLY A 222 25.64 -13.69 -12.18
N ARG A 223 24.34 -13.71 -12.52
CA ARG A 223 23.70 -12.98 -13.62
C ARG A 223 22.37 -12.41 -13.15
N GLU A 224 21.78 -11.51 -13.94
CA GLU A 224 20.42 -11.04 -13.69
C GLU A 224 19.43 -12.21 -13.79
N PRO A 225 18.63 -12.48 -12.75
CA PRO A 225 17.62 -13.53 -12.77
C PRO A 225 16.40 -13.12 -13.61
N THR A 226 15.76 -14.08 -14.25
CA THR A 226 14.53 -13.82 -15.01
C THR A 226 13.33 -13.69 -14.08
N LEU A 227 12.25 -13.02 -14.52
CA LEU A 227 11.05 -12.87 -13.68
C LEU A 227 10.41 -14.21 -13.33
N GLU A 228 10.53 -15.21 -14.20
CA GLU A 228 10.06 -16.57 -13.95
C GLU A 228 10.88 -17.25 -12.84
N GLU A 229 12.21 -17.16 -12.89
CA GLU A 229 13.11 -17.66 -11.85
C GLU A 229 12.84 -16.98 -10.50
N ILE A 230 12.65 -15.66 -10.49
CA ILE A 230 12.34 -14.90 -9.26
C ILE A 230 10.97 -15.32 -8.70
N ALA A 231 9.97 -15.54 -9.57
CA ALA A 231 8.64 -15.95 -9.14
C ALA A 231 8.65 -17.36 -8.56
N GLU A 232 9.41 -18.28 -9.16
CA GLU A 232 9.60 -19.65 -8.66
C GLU A 232 10.28 -19.65 -7.28
N GLU A 233 11.39 -18.92 -7.13
CA GLU A 233 12.08 -18.78 -5.84
C GLU A 233 11.19 -18.11 -4.77
N ALA A 234 10.38 -17.13 -5.17
CA ALA A 234 9.45 -16.45 -4.28
C ALA A 234 8.16 -17.25 -3.99
N ASN A 235 8.00 -18.45 -4.54
CA ASN A 235 6.78 -19.27 -4.48
C ASN A 235 5.51 -18.51 -4.92
N LEU A 236 5.62 -17.66 -5.94
CA LEU A 236 4.52 -16.88 -6.49
C LEU A 236 4.20 -17.30 -7.93
N PRO A 237 2.92 -17.34 -8.33
CA PRO A 237 2.58 -17.52 -9.73
C PRO A 237 3.16 -16.38 -10.59
N VAL A 238 3.73 -16.72 -11.74
CA VAL A 238 4.33 -15.75 -12.68
C VAL A 238 3.37 -14.60 -13.03
N ALA A 239 2.08 -14.90 -13.19
CA ALA A 239 1.04 -13.87 -13.43
C ALA A 239 0.95 -12.83 -12.29
N GLN A 240 1.05 -13.26 -11.03
CA GLN A 240 1.04 -12.36 -9.88
C GLN A 240 2.35 -11.57 -9.78
N ALA A 241 3.49 -12.17 -10.15
CA ALA A 241 4.75 -11.45 -10.21
C ALA A 241 4.71 -10.31 -11.25
N HIS A 242 4.10 -10.55 -12.41
CA HIS A 242 3.84 -9.50 -13.41
C HIS A 242 2.94 -8.38 -12.87
N GLU A 243 1.85 -8.74 -12.19
CA GLU A 243 0.93 -7.77 -11.59
C GLU A 243 1.65 -6.88 -10.56
N VAL A 244 2.42 -7.48 -9.66
CA VAL A 244 3.19 -6.75 -8.63
C VAL A 244 4.23 -5.84 -9.28
N LYS A 245 4.95 -6.31 -10.29
CA LYS A 245 5.96 -5.50 -11.00
C LYS A 245 5.31 -4.36 -11.79
N ALA A 246 4.11 -4.56 -12.33
CA ALA A 246 3.35 -3.52 -13.00
C ALA A 246 2.83 -2.46 -12.01
N ALA A 247 2.36 -2.87 -10.83
CA ALA A 247 1.89 -1.96 -9.78
C ALA A 247 3.05 -1.16 -9.16
N ALA A 248 4.26 -1.72 -9.13
CA ALA A 248 5.44 -1.10 -8.51
C ALA A 248 6.08 0.05 -9.33
N ARG A 249 5.47 0.46 -10.46
CA ARG A 249 5.99 1.56 -11.29
C ARG A 249 6.19 2.82 -10.45
N ALA A 250 7.43 3.31 -10.42
CA ALA A 250 7.77 4.53 -9.71
C ALA A 250 7.12 5.74 -10.39
N SER A 251 6.52 6.62 -9.60
CA SER A 251 6.16 7.97 -10.03
C SER A 251 7.44 8.78 -10.23
N THR A 252 7.61 9.43 -11.37
CA THR A 252 8.71 10.35 -11.62
C THR A 252 8.26 11.79 -11.40
N SER A 253 9.19 12.69 -11.09
CA SER A 253 8.87 14.12 -11.01
C SER A 253 8.73 14.70 -12.42
N LEU A 254 7.67 15.49 -12.68
CA LEU A 254 7.56 16.24 -13.94
C LEU A 254 8.60 17.36 -14.02
N ASP A 255 9.08 17.85 -12.88
CA ASP A 255 10.12 18.88 -12.81
C ASP A 255 11.53 18.29 -12.99
N GLN A 256 11.66 16.98 -13.22
CA GLN A 256 12.96 16.37 -13.47
C GLN A 256 13.53 16.89 -14.80
N PRO A 257 14.75 17.45 -14.82
CA PRO A 257 15.36 17.93 -16.06
C PRO A 257 15.64 16.76 -17.01
N VAL A 258 15.51 17.01 -18.32
CA VAL A 258 15.72 16.02 -19.37
C VAL A 258 16.85 16.47 -20.30
N GLY A 259 17.90 15.65 -20.41
CA GLY A 259 19.06 15.93 -21.25
C GLY A 259 20.20 16.64 -20.52
N GLU A 260 21.25 17.03 -21.26
CA GLU A 260 22.43 17.72 -20.72
C GLU A 260 22.24 19.24 -20.58
N GLN A 261 21.26 19.80 -21.30
CA GLN A 261 20.88 21.20 -21.20
C GLN A 261 19.75 21.31 -20.17
N GLU A 262 19.97 22.05 -19.09
CA GLU A 262 19.02 22.23 -17.96
C GLU A 262 17.74 23.01 -18.34
N ASP A 263 17.51 23.28 -19.63
CA ASP A 263 16.41 24.12 -20.10
C ASP A 263 15.08 23.37 -20.31
N ALA A 264 15.08 22.04 -20.35
CA ALA A 264 13.89 21.23 -20.58
C ALA A 264 13.54 20.34 -19.38
N VAL A 265 12.27 20.36 -18.97
CA VAL A 265 11.75 19.48 -17.91
C VAL A 265 10.91 18.35 -18.49
N PHE A 266 10.77 17.25 -17.75
CA PHE A 266 9.99 16.09 -18.20
C PHE A 266 8.53 16.45 -18.49
N GLY A 267 7.97 17.39 -17.72
CA GLY A 267 6.61 17.91 -17.90
C GLY A 267 6.35 18.54 -19.27
N ASP A 268 7.37 19.12 -19.90
CA ASP A 268 7.23 19.76 -21.22
C ASP A 268 6.91 18.77 -22.34
N PHE A 269 7.20 17.47 -22.12
CA PHE A 269 6.96 16.40 -23.08
C PHE A 269 5.64 15.67 -22.86
N VAL A 270 4.91 15.98 -21.79
CA VAL A 270 3.61 15.36 -21.49
C VAL A 270 2.53 16.10 -22.27
N ALA A 271 2.01 15.46 -23.32
CA ALA A 271 0.90 15.99 -24.08
C ALA A 271 -0.40 15.95 -23.25
N ASN A 272 -1.24 16.98 -23.41
CA ASN A 272 -2.60 16.96 -22.90
C ASN A 272 -3.50 16.12 -23.81
N ASP A 273 -4.55 15.54 -23.23
CA ASP A 273 -5.62 14.83 -23.95
C ASP A 273 -6.66 15.79 -24.58
N ASP A 274 -6.41 17.10 -24.54
CA ASP A 274 -7.31 18.08 -25.14
C ASP A 274 -7.32 17.93 -26.67
N PRO A 275 -8.49 18.03 -27.32
CA PRO A 275 -8.56 17.98 -28.77
C PRO A 275 -7.71 19.09 -29.36
N LEU A 276 -7.01 18.76 -30.45
CA LEU A 276 -6.22 19.75 -31.16
C LEU A 276 -7.11 20.91 -31.62
N PRO A 277 -6.59 22.14 -31.76
CA PRO A 277 -7.39 23.26 -32.26
C PRO A 277 -8.09 22.96 -33.58
N GLU A 278 -7.46 22.17 -34.45
CA GLU A 278 -8.04 21.70 -35.71
C GLU A 278 -9.27 20.80 -35.47
N GLU A 279 -9.17 19.83 -34.56
CA GLU A 279 -10.27 18.93 -34.18
C GLU A 279 -11.42 19.69 -33.50
N ALA A 280 -11.10 20.68 -32.68
CA ALA A 280 -12.10 21.53 -32.04
C ALA A 280 -12.87 22.37 -33.07
N VAL A 281 -12.17 22.93 -34.07
CA VAL A 281 -12.80 23.67 -35.18
C VAL A 281 -13.64 22.72 -36.03
N GLU A 282 -13.13 21.53 -36.39
CA GLU A 282 -13.88 20.51 -37.12
C GLU A 282 -15.18 20.12 -36.41
N GLY A 283 -15.12 19.89 -35.09
CA GLY A 283 -16.29 19.60 -34.26
C GLY A 283 -17.32 20.74 -34.28
N SER A 284 -16.86 21.99 -34.22
CA SER A 284 -17.73 23.17 -34.28
C SER A 284 -18.40 23.32 -35.66
N LEU A 285 -17.64 23.16 -36.75
CA LEU A 285 -18.13 23.23 -38.12
C LEU A 285 -19.10 22.10 -38.44
N ARG A 286 -18.82 20.87 -37.98
CA ARG A 286 -19.74 19.73 -38.09
C ARG A 286 -21.06 20.00 -37.35
N SER A 287 -20.99 20.58 -36.16
CA SER A 287 -22.17 20.94 -35.38
C SER A 287 -23.00 22.03 -36.06
N GLU A 288 -22.34 23.04 -36.63
CA GLU A 288 -23.01 24.11 -37.38
C GLU A 288 -23.65 23.58 -38.67
N ALA A 289 -22.94 22.77 -39.45
CA ALA A 289 -23.47 22.12 -40.65
C ALA A 289 -24.67 21.21 -40.31
N LEU A 290 -24.59 20.46 -39.21
CA LEU A 290 -25.72 19.67 -38.71
C LEU A 290 -26.91 20.55 -38.34
N ALA A 291 -26.70 21.68 -37.68
CA ALA A 291 -27.76 22.61 -37.31
C ALA A 291 -28.44 23.23 -38.55
N GLN A 292 -27.65 23.60 -39.57
CA GLN A 292 -28.16 24.10 -40.85
C GLN A 292 -28.98 23.02 -41.59
N ALA A 293 -28.45 21.78 -41.67
CA ALA A 293 -29.14 20.66 -42.29
C ALA A 293 -30.46 20.31 -41.58
N LEU A 294 -30.47 20.35 -40.24
CA LEU A 294 -31.69 20.16 -39.44
C LEU A 294 -32.70 21.30 -39.64
N ALA A 295 -32.25 22.54 -39.85
CA ALA A 295 -33.14 23.68 -40.12
C ALA A 295 -33.85 23.59 -41.49
N ALA A 296 -33.28 22.85 -42.45
CA ALA A 296 -33.91 22.59 -43.75
C ALA A 296 -35.04 21.54 -43.71
N LEU A 297 -35.13 20.76 -42.62
CA LEU A 297 -36.23 19.81 -42.40
C LEU A 297 -37.50 20.53 -41.92
N SER A 298 -38.67 19.92 -42.15
CA SER A 298 -39.90 20.41 -41.56
C SER A 298 -39.87 20.28 -40.02
N ASP A 299 -40.63 21.12 -39.32
CA ASP A 299 -40.68 21.11 -37.84
C ASP A 299 -40.95 19.73 -37.26
N ARG A 300 -41.81 18.94 -37.90
CA ARG A 300 -42.13 17.56 -37.49
C ARG A 300 -40.97 16.58 -37.70
N GLU A 301 -40.30 16.65 -38.84
CA GLU A 301 -39.13 15.80 -39.15
C GLU A 301 -37.97 16.13 -38.21
N ARG A 302 -37.67 17.41 -38.02
CA ARG A 302 -36.63 17.91 -37.13
C ARG A 302 -36.85 17.44 -35.68
N HIS A 303 -38.07 17.55 -35.16
CA HIS A 303 -38.38 17.11 -33.79
C HIS A 303 -38.18 15.61 -33.59
N VAL A 304 -38.53 14.78 -34.59
CA VAL A 304 -38.33 13.33 -34.53
C VAL A 304 -36.84 13.00 -34.50
N ILE A 305 -36.03 13.63 -35.36
CA ILE A 305 -34.58 13.39 -35.43
C ILE A 305 -33.86 13.85 -34.16
N ILE A 306 -34.16 15.05 -33.65
CA ILE A 306 -33.57 15.57 -32.40
C ILE A 306 -33.85 14.62 -31.23
N LEU A 307 -35.09 14.16 -31.08
CA LEU A 307 -35.46 13.24 -29.99
C LEU A 307 -34.89 11.84 -30.17
N ARG A 308 -34.73 11.38 -31.42
CA ARG A 308 -34.23 10.04 -31.73
C ARG A 308 -32.74 9.89 -31.45
N TYR A 309 -31.96 10.88 -31.86
CA TYR A 309 -30.49 10.87 -31.76
C TYR A 309 -29.95 11.72 -30.60
N GLY A 310 -30.80 12.47 -29.90
CA GLY A 310 -30.40 13.24 -28.72
C GLY A 310 -29.66 14.54 -29.03
N LEU A 311 -29.91 15.17 -30.18
CA LEU A 311 -29.11 16.27 -30.75
C LEU A 311 -29.26 17.65 -30.05
N ALA A 312 -29.62 17.69 -28.77
CA ALA A 312 -29.78 18.92 -27.97
C ALA A 312 -29.69 18.61 -26.47
N ASP A 313 -28.66 17.85 -26.07
CA ASP A 313 -28.44 17.38 -24.69
C ASP A 313 -29.60 16.57 -24.09
N ALA A 314 -30.32 15.84 -24.94
CA ALA A 314 -31.39 14.94 -24.53
C ALA A 314 -30.96 13.49 -24.74
N GLU A 315 -31.32 12.59 -23.82
CA GLU A 315 -31.10 11.16 -24.03
C GLU A 315 -31.81 10.66 -25.31
N PRO A 316 -31.17 9.79 -26.11
CA PRO A 316 -31.78 9.19 -27.29
C PRO A 316 -33.08 8.43 -26.93
N LYS A 317 -34.19 8.76 -27.58
CA LYS A 317 -35.49 8.15 -27.30
C LYS A 317 -35.86 7.03 -28.25
N THR A 318 -36.68 6.10 -27.76
CA THR A 318 -37.23 5.02 -28.62
C THR A 318 -38.34 5.55 -29.54
N LEU A 319 -38.56 4.90 -30.69
CA LEU A 319 -39.64 5.28 -31.62
C LEU A 319 -41.03 5.28 -30.95
N GLU A 320 -41.23 4.41 -29.96
CA GLU A 320 -42.49 4.31 -29.23
C GLU A 320 -42.68 5.49 -28.26
N GLU A 321 -41.64 5.90 -27.54
CA GLU A 321 -41.65 7.09 -26.67
C GLU A 321 -41.88 8.37 -27.46
N ILE A 322 -41.21 8.49 -28.62
CA ILE A 322 -41.39 9.63 -29.53
C ILE A 322 -42.84 9.65 -30.05
N GLY A 323 -43.39 8.48 -30.41
CA GLY A 323 -44.78 8.35 -30.84
C GLY A 323 -45.77 8.79 -29.76
N ARG A 324 -45.58 8.34 -28.51
CA ARG A 324 -46.42 8.77 -27.36
C ARG A 324 -46.35 10.28 -27.15
N ARG A 325 -45.17 10.89 -27.27
CA ARG A 325 -44.97 12.34 -27.06
C ARG A 325 -45.58 13.20 -28.16
N LEU A 326 -45.54 12.73 -29.42
CA LEU A 326 -46.04 13.47 -30.59
C LEU A 326 -47.48 13.08 -30.99
N GLY A 327 -48.12 12.15 -30.28
CA GLY A 327 -49.45 11.65 -30.62
C GLY A 327 -49.48 10.84 -31.92
N LEU A 328 -48.40 10.12 -32.22
CA LEU A 328 -48.20 9.35 -33.46
C LEU A 328 -48.02 7.86 -33.15
N THR A 329 -48.38 7.00 -34.12
CA THR A 329 -48.05 5.57 -34.04
C THR A 329 -46.56 5.37 -34.25
N ARG A 330 -46.00 4.30 -33.67
CA ARG A 330 -44.58 3.92 -33.83
C ARG A 330 -44.17 3.83 -35.31
N GLU A 331 -45.00 3.22 -36.15
CA GLU A 331 -44.69 3.09 -37.59
C GLU A 331 -44.71 4.46 -38.29
N ARG A 332 -45.58 5.39 -37.86
CA ARG A 332 -45.60 6.73 -38.43
C ARG A 332 -44.34 7.52 -38.08
N VAL A 333 -43.81 7.37 -36.85
CA VAL A 333 -42.51 7.97 -36.47
C VAL A 333 -41.36 7.39 -37.30
N ARG A 334 -41.35 6.07 -37.54
CA ARG A 334 -40.35 5.40 -38.39
C ARG A 334 -40.37 5.92 -39.83
N GLN A 335 -41.55 6.14 -40.38
CA GLN A 335 -41.71 6.74 -41.72
C GLN A 335 -41.12 8.15 -41.77
N ILE A 336 -41.44 8.99 -40.79
CA ILE A 336 -40.94 10.37 -40.70
C ILE A 336 -39.41 10.39 -40.54
N GLU A 337 -38.84 9.50 -39.71
CA GLU A 337 -37.38 9.32 -39.56
C GLU A 337 -36.74 8.96 -40.91
N THR A 338 -37.31 7.99 -41.63
CA THR A 338 -36.77 7.53 -42.91
C THR A 338 -36.87 8.62 -43.98
N GLU A 339 -37.97 9.37 -44.04
CA GLU A 339 -38.15 10.51 -44.94
C GLU A 339 -37.17 11.64 -44.62
N ALA A 340 -37.01 11.97 -43.33
CA ALA A 340 -36.06 12.98 -42.86
C ALA A 340 -34.62 12.61 -43.23
N LEU A 341 -34.19 11.37 -42.96
CA LEU A 341 -32.85 10.89 -43.33
C LEU A 341 -32.61 10.89 -44.84
N LYS A 342 -33.61 10.48 -45.64
CA LYS A 342 -33.52 10.56 -47.11
C LYS A 342 -33.40 11.99 -47.62
N ARG A 343 -34.01 12.96 -46.91
CA ARG A 343 -33.98 14.38 -47.27
C ARG A 343 -32.64 15.00 -46.88
N LEU A 344 -32.16 14.70 -45.67
CA LEU A 344 -30.81 15.08 -45.21
C LEU A 344 -29.74 14.54 -46.16
N ALA A 345 -29.83 13.27 -46.58
CA ALA A 345 -28.89 12.65 -47.51
C ALA A 345 -28.80 13.31 -48.90
N LYS A 346 -29.78 14.16 -49.28
CA LYS A 346 -29.76 14.91 -50.54
C LYS A 346 -29.21 16.34 -50.38
N LEU A 347 -29.00 16.81 -49.16
CA LEU A 347 -28.49 18.15 -48.90
C LEU A 347 -26.97 18.15 -49.06
N ARG A 348 -26.45 19.13 -49.82
CA ARG A 348 -25.00 19.37 -49.98
C ARG A 348 -24.29 19.61 -48.66
N GLU A 349 -24.98 20.17 -47.66
CA GLU A 349 -24.43 20.42 -46.32
C GLU A 349 -24.11 19.14 -45.54
N MET A 350 -24.64 17.98 -45.94
CA MET A 350 -24.22 16.68 -45.39
C MET A 350 -22.92 16.15 -46.00
N GLU A 351 -22.51 16.62 -47.19
CA GLU A 351 -21.20 16.28 -47.77
C GLU A 351 -20.05 16.83 -46.90
N SER A 352 -20.25 17.98 -46.25
CA SER A 352 -19.32 18.58 -45.29
C SER A 352 -19.30 17.91 -43.91
N VAL A 353 -20.28 17.08 -43.57
CA VAL A 353 -20.33 16.34 -42.29
C VAL A 353 -19.69 14.95 -42.42
N THR A 354 -19.64 14.40 -43.64
CA THR A 354 -19.05 13.09 -43.94
C THR A 354 -17.55 13.11 -44.23
N LEU A 355 -16.96 14.30 -44.35
CA LEU A 355 -15.51 14.52 -44.31
C LEU A 355 -15.11 14.80 -42.86
#